data_AF-A0A485BUT2-F1
#
_entry.id   AF-A0A485BUT2-F1
#
_cell.length_a   1.000
_cell.length_b   1.000
_cell.length_c   1.000
_cell.angle_alpha   90.00
_cell.angle_beta   90.00
_cell.angle_gamma   90.00
#
_symmetry.space_group_name_H-M   'P 1'
#
loop_
_entity.id
_entity.type
_entity.pdbx_description
1 polymer ?
#
loop_
_entity_poly.entity_id
_entity_poly.type
_entity_poly.pdbx_seq_one_letter_code
_entity_poly.pdbx_strand_id
1 'polypeptide(L)'
;MTGVFDQWVQRDVGRVYVQMFDSALAAWLGEKPSLCVMQPSCGFGLVVEQDGDVYSCDHYVYPEHRLGNLRRESLAKMAASKQQRKFGLAKTEVSAECKRCEWRFTCHGGCPKHRIHRMGERWHNHLCTGYKAIFSHLNPYMSYMAEQIKNQRPTG
;
A
#
# COMPACT_ATOMS: atom_id res chain seq x y z
N MET A 1 -0.85 5.02 -17.24
CA MET A 1 0.02 4.07 -16.52
C MET A 1 0.23 2.77 -17.28
N THR A 2 -0.78 2.20 -17.95
CA THR A 2 -0.63 0.98 -18.77
C THR A 2 0.47 1.11 -19.83
N GLY A 3 0.50 2.20 -20.61
CA GLY A 3 1.56 2.40 -21.61
C GLY A 3 2.99 2.48 -21.07
N VAL A 4 3.18 2.93 -19.82
CA VAL A 4 4.51 2.90 -19.15
C VAL A 4 4.85 1.47 -18.76
N PHE A 5 3.87 0.72 -18.26
CA PHE A 5 4.04 -0.70 -17.94
C PHE A 5 4.36 -1.53 -19.19
N ASP A 6 3.69 -1.27 -20.31
CA ASP A 6 3.89 -1.98 -21.57
C ASP A 6 5.31 -1.82 -22.10
N GLN A 7 5.87 -0.62 -21.99
CA GLN A 7 7.28 -0.40 -22.35
C GLN A 7 8.22 -1.11 -21.39
N TRP A 8 7.97 -0.98 -20.09
CA TRP A 8 8.81 -1.58 -19.06
C TRP A 8 8.86 -3.11 -19.17
N VAL A 9 7.70 -3.76 -19.30
CA VAL A 9 7.61 -5.24 -19.32
C VAL A 9 8.29 -5.83 -20.55
N GLN A 10 8.36 -5.09 -21.66
CA GLN A 10 8.99 -5.54 -22.89
C GLN A 10 10.51 -5.36 -22.92
N ARG A 11 11.05 -4.39 -22.17
CA ARG A 11 12.43 -3.91 -22.38
C ARG A 11 13.29 -3.86 -21.13
N ASP A 12 12.66 -3.68 -19.99
CA ASP A 12 13.33 -3.18 -18.78
C ASP A 12 13.20 -4.11 -17.57
N VAL A 13 12.52 -5.26 -17.70
CA VAL A 13 12.44 -6.27 -16.64
C VAL A 13 13.85 -6.68 -16.21
N GLY A 14 14.14 -6.54 -14.92
CA GLY A 14 15.46 -6.83 -14.34
C GLY A 14 16.54 -5.76 -14.59
N ARG A 15 16.21 -4.64 -15.24
CA ARG A 15 17.13 -3.52 -15.52
C ARG A 15 16.68 -2.21 -14.89
N VAL A 16 15.38 -1.91 -14.98
CA VAL A 16 14.77 -0.72 -14.37
C VAL A 16 13.76 -1.17 -13.33
N TYR A 17 13.82 -0.57 -12.14
CA TYR A 17 12.96 -0.91 -11.02
C TYR A 17 11.96 0.22 -10.79
N VAL A 18 10.69 -0.08 -11.05
CA VAL A 18 9.58 0.86 -10.85
C VAL A 18 8.84 0.41 -9.60
N GLN A 19 8.94 1.20 -8.53
CA GLN A 19 8.45 0.84 -7.19
C GLN A 19 7.02 0.27 -7.17
N MET A 20 6.12 0.80 -8.00
CA MET A 20 4.74 0.31 -8.10
C MET A 20 4.66 -1.08 -8.75
N PHE A 21 5.44 -1.34 -9.79
CA PHE A 21 5.48 -2.65 -10.46
C PHE A 21 6.15 -3.68 -9.56
N ASP A 22 7.23 -3.32 -8.87
CA ASP A 22 7.90 -4.21 -7.92
C ASP A 22 6.99 -4.53 -6.72
N SER A 23 6.28 -3.53 -6.20
CA SER A 23 5.28 -3.73 -5.14
C SER A 23 4.11 -4.60 -5.59
N ALA A 24 3.70 -4.47 -6.86
CA ALA A 24 2.71 -5.36 -7.44
C ALA A 24 3.25 -6.80 -7.54
N LEU A 25 4.44 -7.00 -8.10
CA LEU A 25 5.04 -8.32 -8.22
C LEU A 25 5.20 -9.00 -6.85
N ALA A 26 5.63 -8.26 -5.82
CA ALA A 26 5.66 -8.75 -4.44
C ALA A 26 4.29 -9.27 -3.97
N ALA A 27 3.21 -8.53 -4.24
CA ALA A 27 1.86 -8.99 -3.90
C ALA A 27 1.47 -10.29 -4.63
N TRP A 28 1.85 -10.46 -5.91
CA TRP A 28 1.61 -11.70 -6.68
C TRP A 28 2.45 -12.88 -6.19
N LEU A 29 3.63 -12.60 -5.63
CA LEU A 29 4.47 -13.61 -4.97
C LEU A 29 3.91 -14.03 -3.60
N GLY A 30 2.93 -13.29 -3.04
CA GLY A 30 2.45 -13.47 -1.67
C GLY A 30 3.34 -12.78 -0.63
N GLU A 31 4.32 -11.99 -1.08
CA GLU A 31 5.23 -11.22 -0.25
C GLU A 31 4.62 -9.89 0.16
N LYS A 32 5.21 -9.26 1.18
CA LYS A 32 4.77 -7.94 1.65
C LYS A 32 5.21 -6.85 0.66
N PRO A 33 4.29 -6.11 0.02
CA PRO A 33 4.67 -5.00 -0.87
C PRO A 33 5.42 -3.91 -0.12
N SER A 34 6.38 -3.24 -0.76
CA SER A 34 7.13 -2.15 -0.11
C SER A 34 6.29 -0.90 0.07
N LEU A 35 5.39 -0.60 -0.87
CA LEU A 35 4.45 0.51 -0.77
C LEU A 35 3.38 0.27 0.30
N CYS A 36 3.32 1.15 1.30
CA CYS A 36 2.32 1.11 2.37
C CYS A 36 0.87 1.13 1.84
N VAL A 37 0.61 1.74 0.68
CA VAL A 37 -0.71 1.76 0.04
C VAL A 37 -1.20 0.35 -0.35
N MET A 38 -0.27 -0.57 -0.62
CA MET A 38 -0.51 -1.95 -1.06
C MET A 38 -0.39 -3.00 0.07
N GLN A 39 -0.12 -2.59 1.32
CA GLN A 39 -0.05 -3.51 2.46
C GLN A 39 -1.40 -3.70 3.19
N PRO A 40 -1.63 -4.77 3.96
CA PRO A 40 -2.88 -4.95 4.73
C PRO A 40 -3.13 -3.91 5.82
N SER A 41 -2.09 -3.38 6.43
CA SER A 41 -2.14 -2.31 7.44
C SER A 41 -1.21 -1.17 7.04
N CYS A 42 -1.35 -0.02 7.72
CA CYS A 42 -0.45 1.13 7.56
C CYS A 42 0.14 1.57 8.92
N GLY A 43 0.74 2.77 8.98
CA GLY A 43 1.28 3.33 10.22
C GLY A 43 2.74 2.96 10.49
N PHE A 44 3.51 2.60 9.46
CA PHE A 44 4.96 2.37 9.60
C PHE A 44 5.80 3.59 9.20
N GLY A 45 5.24 4.49 8.37
CA GLY A 45 5.89 5.75 7.97
C GLY A 45 5.56 6.88 8.93
N LEU A 46 6.08 6.82 10.16
CA LEU A 46 5.94 7.92 11.11
C LEU A 46 6.59 9.20 10.57
N VAL A 47 6.00 10.34 10.88
CA VAL A 47 6.56 11.65 10.55
C VAL A 47 7.00 12.35 11.81
N VAL A 48 8.14 13.02 11.74
CA VAL A 48 8.67 13.86 12.82
C VAL A 48 8.76 15.28 12.28
N GLU A 49 8.02 16.21 12.88
CA GLU A 49 8.07 17.62 12.55
C GLU A 49 9.27 18.32 13.20
N GLN A 50 9.59 19.53 12.74
CA GLN A 50 10.78 20.26 13.19
C GLN A 50 10.80 20.51 14.70
N ASP A 51 9.64 20.69 15.33
CA ASP A 51 9.47 20.86 16.78
C ASP A 51 9.62 19.56 17.59
N GLY A 52 9.79 18.44 16.90
CA GLY A 52 9.93 17.10 17.46
C GLY A 52 8.61 16.35 17.61
N ASP A 53 7.46 16.93 17.24
CA ASP A 53 6.19 16.22 17.29
C ASP A 53 6.16 15.08 16.29
N VAL A 54 5.66 13.93 16.74
CA VAL A 54 5.61 12.70 15.96
C VAL A 54 4.16 12.39 15.59
N TYR A 55 3.90 12.11 14.32
CA TYR A 55 2.58 11.80 13.77
C TYR A 55 2.54 10.42 13.12
N SER A 56 1.34 9.85 13.05
CA SER A 56 1.11 8.49 12.53
C SER A 56 1.52 8.27 11.07
N CYS A 57 1.47 9.31 10.23
CA CYS A 57 1.70 9.28 8.77
C CYS A 57 1.75 10.71 8.22
N ASP A 58 2.49 10.94 7.15
CA ASP A 58 2.57 12.21 6.40
C ASP A 58 1.21 12.72 5.88
N HIS A 59 0.28 11.82 5.57
CA HIS A 59 -1.08 12.20 5.16
C HIS A 59 -2.00 12.62 6.33
N TYR A 60 -1.53 12.44 7.56
CA TYR A 60 -2.29 12.58 8.81
C TYR A 60 -1.53 13.42 9.85
N VAL A 61 -0.93 14.54 9.43
CA VAL A 61 -0.30 15.51 10.33
C VAL A 61 -1.38 16.45 10.91
N TYR A 62 -2.24 15.88 11.76
CA TYR A 62 -3.31 16.58 12.49
C TYR A 62 -3.23 16.26 13.98
N PRO A 63 -3.72 17.14 14.88
CA PRO A 63 -3.64 16.92 16.33
C PRO A 63 -4.14 15.56 16.81
N GLU A 64 -5.18 15.01 16.18
CA GLU A 64 -5.80 13.71 16.53
C GLU A 64 -4.88 12.51 16.22
N HIS A 65 -3.86 12.72 15.40
CA HIS A 65 -2.90 11.72 14.94
C HIS A 65 -1.48 11.97 15.47
N ARG A 66 -1.30 12.95 16.36
CA ARG A 66 -0.06 13.16 17.10
C ARG A 66 0.12 12.04 18.13
N LEU A 67 1.30 11.42 18.13
CA LEU A 67 1.69 10.31 19.01
C LEU A 67 2.44 10.76 20.25
N GLY A 68 3.15 11.90 20.18
CA GLY A 68 4.01 12.42 21.23
C GLY A 68 5.09 13.34 20.66
N ASN A 69 6.18 13.56 21.42
CA ASN A 69 7.32 14.35 20.97
C ASN A 69 8.64 13.59 21.16
N LEU A 70 9.41 13.45 20.08
CA LEU A 70 10.66 12.68 20.01
C LEU A 70 11.75 13.19 20.96
N ARG A 71 11.70 14.47 21.36
CA ARG A 71 12.68 15.07 22.29
C ARG A 71 12.44 14.65 23.74
N ARG A 72 11.26 14.09 24.03
CA ARG A 72 10.81 13.76 25.40
C ARG A 72 10.47 12.28 25.57
N GLU A 73 10.08 11.61 24.49
CA GLU A 73 9.55 10.25 24.51
C GLU A 73 10.30 9.33 23.53
N SER A 74 10.32 8.03 23.83
CA SER A 74 10.95 7.04 22.95
C SER A 74 10.14 6.83 21.68
N LEU A 75 10.78 6.96 20.52
CA LEU A 75 10.17 6.65 19.22
C LEU A 75 9.62 5.21 19.16
N ALA A 76 10.35 4.25 19.71
CA ALA A 76 9.89 2.86 19.76
C ALA A 76 8.59 2.71 20.56
N LYS A 77 8.45 3.44 21.69
CA LYS A 77 7.20 3.45 22.47
C LYS A 77 6.04 4.08 21.69
N MET A 78 6.29 5.19 20.99
CA MET A 78 5.28 5.84 20.13
C MET A 78 4.85 4.93 18.97
N ALA A 79 5.81 4.30 18.28
CA ALA A 79 5.56 3.35 17.20
C ALA A 79 4.78 2.12 17.66
N ALA A 80 5.06 1.63 18.88
CA ALA A 80 4.38 0.51 19.51
C ALA A 80 3.16 0.93 20.37
N SER A 81 2.66 2.16 20.23
CA SER A 81 1.53 2.64 21.03
C SER A 81 0.21 2.00 20.61
N LYS A 82 -0.79 2.01 21.52
CA LYS A 82 -2.17 1.58 21.20
C LYS A 82 -2.78 2.46 20.11
N GLN A 83 -2.51 3.77 20.15
CA GLN A 83 -2.97 4.72 19.14
C GLN A 83 -2.42 4.37 17.75
N GLN A 84 -1.11 4.11 17.64
CA GLN A 84 -0.50 3.78 16.36
C GLN A 84 -0.98 2.44 15.80
N ARG A 85 -1.17 1.42 16.65
CA ARG A 85 -1.80 0.16 16.23
C ARG A 85 -3.23 0.37 15.73
N LYS A 86 -4.04 1.18 16.44
CA LYS A 86 -5.41 1.49 16.03
C LYS A 86 -5.43 2.23 14.68
N PHE A 87 -4.54 3.20 14.49
CA PHE A 87 -4.38 3.91 13.23
C PHE A 87 -4.06 2.95 12.07
N GLY A 88 -3.06 2.09 12.26
CA GLY A 88 -2.64 1.13 11.23
C GLY A 88 -3.71 0.12 10.86
N LEU A 89 -4.44 -0.40 11.86
CA LEU A 89 -5.53 -1.36 11.67
C LEU A 89 -6.79 -0.71 11.07
N ALA A 90 -7.00 0.59 11.22
CA ALA A 90 -8.14 1.27 10.57
C ALA A 90 -8.12 1.10 9.04
N LYS A 91 -6.97 0.80 8.43
CA LYS A 91 -6.88 0.44 7.01
C LYS A 91 -7.71 -0.80 6.65
N THR A 92 -7.87 -1.78 7.54
CA THR A 92 -8.63 -3.01 7.25
C THR A 92 -10.14 -2.78 7.15
N GLU A 93 -10.61 -1.63 7.63
CA GLU A 93 -12.02 -1.22 7.62
C GLU A 93 -12.49 -0.81 6.21
N VAL A 94 -12.82 -1.81 5.39
CA VAL A 94 -13.27 -1.64 4.00
C VAL A 94 -14.69 -2.15 3.79
N SER A 95 -15.35 -1.70 2.71
CA SER A 95 -16.71 -2.13 2.36
C SER A 95 -16.79 -3.62 2.02
N ALA A 96 -17.99 -4.20 2.08
CA ALA A 96 -18.20 -5.62 1.78
C ALA A 96 -17.81 -5.98 0.35
N GLU A 97 -18.03 -5.07 -0.60
CA GLU A 97 -17.61 -5.19 -2.00
C GLU A 97 -16.09 -5.23 -2.12
N CYS A 98 -15.37 -4.40 -1.35
CA CYS A 98 -13.90 -4.42 -1.34
C CYS A 98 -13.36 -5.73 -0.74
N LYS A 99 -14.04 -6.28 0.29
CA LYS A 99 -13.66 -7.59 0.89
C LYS A 99 -13.77 -8.74 -0.12
N ARG A 100 -14.73 -8.70 -1.04
CA ARG A 100 -14.94 -9.72 -2.08
C ARG A 100 -14.22 -9.42 -3.40
N CYS A 101 -13.47 -8.32 -3.50
CA CYS A 101 -12.81 -7.94 -4.74
C CYS A 101 -11.59 -8.84 -4.99
N GLU A 102 -11.46 -9.36 -6.22
CA GLU A 102 -10.32 -10.19 -6.64
C GLU A 102 -8.97 -9.48 -6.45
N TRP A 103 -8.91 -8.15 -6.61
CA TRP A 103 -7.69 -7.35 -6.45
C TRP A 103 -7.38 -6.96 -5.00
N ARG A 104 -8.13 -7.49 -4.02
CA ARG A 104 -7.98 -7.13 -2.61
C ARG A 104 -6.63 -7.54 -2.03
N PHE A 105 -5.99 -8.57 -2.57
CA PHE A 105 -4.67 -9.05 -2.15
C PHE A 105 -3.51 -8.11 -2.55
N THR A 106 -3.74 -7.20 -3.50
CA THR A 106 -2.71 -6.25 -3.96
C THR A 106 -3.00 -4.83 -3.47
N CYS A 107 -4.25 -4.37 -3.57
CA CYS A 107 -4.57 -2.98 -3.23
C CYS A 107 -4.85 -2.78 -1.74
N HIS A 108 -5.34 -3.81 -1.05
CA HIS A 108 -5.80 -3.76 0.34
C HIS A 108 -6.76 -2.60 0.68
N GLY A 109 -7.56 -2.14 -0.29
CA GLY A 109 -8.46 -0.98 -0.15
C GLY A 109 -7.76 0.39 -0.26
N GLY A 110 -6.50 0.40 -0.67
CA GLY A 110 -5.65 1.57 -0.87
C GLY A 110 -5.45 2.41 0.40
N CYS A 111 -4.92 3.62 0.22
CA CYS A 111 -4.69 4.55 1.33
C CYS A 111 -6.03 5.01 1.93
N PRO A 112 -6.22 4.96 3.26
CA PRO A 112 -7.41 5.50 3.91
C PRO A 112 -7.68 6.99 3.59
N LYS A 113 -6.63 7.80 3.32
CA LYS A 113 -6.77 9.21 2.93
C LYS A 113 -7.58 9.41 1.65
N HIS A 114 -7.56 8.44 0.74
CA HIS A 114 -8.30 8.49 -0.52
C HIS A 114 -9.71 7.92 -0.43
N ARG A 115 -10.20 7.60 0.79
CA ARG A 115 -11.55 7.08 1.02
C ARG A 115 -12.54 8.23 1.22
N ILE A 116 -12.94 8.85 0.13
CA ILE A 116 -13.67 10.13 0.12
C ILE A 116 -15.13 10.03 -0.36
N HIS A 117 -15.61 8.85 -0.72
CA HIS A 117 -17.03 8.63 -1.04
C HIS A 117 -17.54 7.35 -0.36
N ARG A 118 -18.86 7.16 -0.27
CA ARG A 118 -19.47 6.02 0.43
C ARG A 118 -19.69 4.84 -0.53
N MET A 119 -19.49 3.63 -0.04
CA MET A 119 -19.92 2.37 -0.67
C MET A 119 -20.53 1.49 0.43
N GLY A 120 -21.86 1.40 0.41
CA GLY A 120 -22.62 0.92 1.58
C GLY A 120 -22.33 1.77 2.81
N GLU A 121 -22.04 1.12 3.94
CA GLU A 121 -21.79 1.79 5.23
C GLU A 121 -20.34 2.26 5.43
N ARG A 122 -19.45 2.03 4.46
CA ARG A 122 -18.01 2.34 4.59
C ARG A 122 -17.57 3.39 3.58
N TRP A 123 -16.56 4.15 3.95
CA TRP A 123 -15.86 5.01 3.01
C TRP A 123 -15.01 4.17 2.05
N HIS A 124 -14.99 4.55 0.78
CA HIS A 124 -14.43 3.79 -0.32
C HIS A 124 -13.39 4.59 -1.09
N ASN A 125 -12.37 3.90 -1.58
CA ASN A 125 -11.23 4.51 -2.25
C ASN A 125 -11.65 5.10 -3.59
N HIS A 126 -11.46 6.42 -3.78
CA HIS A 126 -11.76 7.12 -5.03
C HIS A 126 -11.03 6.55 -6.24
N LEU A 127 -9.83 5.98 -6.04
CA LEU A 127 -9.00 5.42 -7.10
C LEU A 127 -9.30 3.95 -7.38
N CYS A 128 -10.35 3.36 -6.79
CA CYS A 128 -10.66 1.93 -6.91
C CYS A 128 -10.78 1.47 -8.37
N THR A 129 -11.50 2.20 -9.22
CA THR A 129 -11.64 1.86 -10.64
C THR A 129 -10.29 1.87 -11.36
N GLY A 130 -9.44 2.85 -11.05
CA GLY A 130 -8.08 2.91 -11.59
C GLY A 130 -7.21 1.74 -11.15
N TYR A 131 -7.31 1.34 -9.88
CA TYR A 131 -6.63 0.14 -9.36
C TYR A 131 -7.10 -1.12 -10.08
N LYS A 132 -8.41 -1.32 -10.24
CA LYS A 132 -8.94 -2.48 -10.97
C LYS A 132 -8.42 -2.53 -12.41
N ALA A 133 -8.45 -1.38 -13.10
CA ALA A 133 -7.98 -1.30 -14.48
C ALA A 133 -6.49 -1.64 -14.62
N ILE A 134 -5.62 -1.06 -13.78
CA ILE A 134 -4.18 -1.35 -13.86
C ILE A 134 -3.87 -2.79 -13.42
N PHE A 135 -4.46 -3.30 -12.33
CA PHE A 135 -4.17 -4.65 -11.88
C PHE A 135 -4.66 -5.73 -12.84
N SER A 136 -5.81 -5.52 -13.48
CA SER A 136 -6.28 -6.38 -14.57
C SER A 136 -5.28 -6.42 -15.74
N HIS A 137 -4.76 -5.26 -16.14
CA HIS A 137 -3.76 -5.16 -17.22
C HIS A 137 -2.43 -5.85 -16.86
N LEU A 138 -1.97 -5.69 -15.62
CA LEU A 138 -0.73 -6.27 -15.11
C LEU A 138 -0.81 -7.78 -14.91
N ASN A 139 -2.01 -8.30 -14.61
CA ASN A 139 -2.21 -9.66 -14.11
C ASN A 139 -1.54 -10.78 -14.92
N PRO A 140 -1.68 -10.89 -16.26
CA PRO A 140 -1.06 -11.98 -17.00
C PRO A 140 0.47 -11.97 -16.86
N TYR A 141 1.09 -10.79 -16.90
CA TYR A 141 2.54 -10.62 -16.79
C TYR A 141 3.05 -10.89 -15.38
N MET A 142 2.37 -10.34 -14.36
CA MET A 142 2.75 -10.55 -12.96
C MET A 142 2.60 -12.00 -12.55
N SER A 143 1.56 -12.68 -13.03
CA SER A 143 1.35 -14.11 -12.79
C SER A 143 2.47 -14.94 -13.41
N TYR A 144 2.83 -14.65 -14.66
CA TYR A 144 3.95 -15.30 -15.35
C TYR A 144 5.28 -15.08 -14.62
N MET A 145 5.63 -13.83 -14.30
CA MET A 145 6.87 -13.52 -13.58
C MET A 145 6.91 -14.19 -12.21
N ALA A 146 5.81 -14.19 -11.46
CA ALA A 146 5.73 -14.85 -10.17
C ALA A 146 5.94 -16.37 -10.29
N GLU A 147 5.40 -17.00 -11.34
CA GLU A 147 5.64 -18.43 -11.64
C GLU A 147 7.11 -18.69 -11.98
N GLN A 148 7.74 -17.87 -12.83
CA GLN A 148 9.16 -18.03 -13.16
C GLN A 148 10.05 -17.92 -11.93
N ILE A 149 9.81 -16.93 -11.05
CA ILE A 149 10.56 -16.74 -9.81
C ILE A 149 10.42 -17.96 -8.89
N LYS A 150 9.19 -18.46 -8.69
CA LYS A 150 8.94 -19.65 -7.87
C LYS A 150 9.67 -20.89 -8.40
N ASN A 151 9.85 -20.97 -9.72
CA ASN A 151 10.57 -22.04 -10.39
C ASN A 151 12.07 -21.76 -10.58
N GLN A 152 12.61 -20.68 -10.00
CA GLN A 152 14.01 -20.25 -10.13
C GLN A 152 14.46 -20.02 -11.59
N ARG A 153 13.54 -19.55 -12.43
CA ARG A 153 13.79 -19.23 -13.84
C ARG A 153 13.88 -17.72 -14.06
N PRO A 154 14.60 -17.26 -15.10
CA PRO A 154 14.59 -15.85 -15.50
C PRO A 154 13.17 -15.37 -15.82
N THR A 155 12.88 -14.10 -15.49
CA THR A 155 11.56 -13.48 -15.64
C THR A 155 11.41 -12.62 -16.90
N GLY A 156 12.45 -12.51 -17.72
CA GLY A 156 12.52 -11.66 -18.92
C GLY A 156 12.64 -12.45 -20.21
#